data_AF-A0A7Z1MXC6-F1
#
_entry.id   AF-A0A7Z1MXC6-F1
#
_cell.length_a   1.000
_cell.length_b   1.000
_cell.length_c   1.000
_cell.angle_alpha   90.00
_cell.angle_beta   90.00
_cell.angle_gamma   90.00
#
_symmetry.space_group_name_H-M   'P 1'
#
loop_
_entity.id
_entity.type
_entity.pdbx_description
1 polymer ?
#
loop_
_entity_poly.entity_id
_entity_poly.type
_entity_poly.pdbx_seq_one_letter_code
_entity_poly.pdbx_strand_id
1 'polypeptide(L)'
;DTAKTNGVDSINNVQPTVVKKDEAKTAIENAARAKKAEIEQTPNATDEEKVAAKAKVDEAVNNAKASIDQVTNNEGVDTAKSNGLDSINNIQPTVVKKDEAKTAIDKAAEAKK
;
A
#
# COMPACT_ATOMS: atom_id res chain seq x y z
N ASP A 1 4.49 -41.49 21.64
CA ASP A 1 4.17 -41.02 20.28
C ASP A 1 3.57 -39.62 20.16
N THR A 2 3.00 -39.02 21.22
CA THR A 2 2.38 -37.67 21.13
C THR A 2 3.35 -36.55 20.72
N ALA A 3 4.64 -36.65 21.04
CA ALA A 3 5.65 -35.66 20.64
C ALA A 3 6.03 -35.74 19.15
N LYS A 4 5.93 -36.92 18.52
CA LYS A 4 6.25 -37.10 17.09
C LYS A 4 5.14 -36.52 16.20
N THR A 5 3.88 -36.76 16.56
CA THR A 5 2.72 -36.29 15.77
C THR A 5 2.62 -34.76 15.80
N ASN A 6 2.71 -34.12 16.97
CA ASN A 6 2.65 -32.66 17.09
C ASN A 6 3.81 -31.95 16.36
N GLY A 7 5.00 -32.57 16.33
CA GLY A 7 6.15 -32.03 15.62
C GLY A 7 5.98 -32.05 14.10
N VAL A 8 5.45 -33.14 13.55
CA VAL A 8 5.19 -33.27 12.10
C VAL A 8 4.06 -32.33 11.66
N ASP A 9 2.98 -32.24 12.43
CA ASP A 9 1.86 -31.34 12.12
C ASP A 9 2.28 -29.86 12.19
N SER A 10 3.10 -29.49 13.16
CA SER A 10 3.63 -28.12 13.27
C SER A 10 4.52 -27.77 12.08
N ILE A 11 5.41 -28.68 11.65
CA ILE A 11 6.28 -28.47 10.49
C ILE A 11 5.46 -28.36 9.20
N ASN A 12 4.48 -29.26 9.02
CA ASN A 12 3.60 -29.27 7.86
C ASN A 12 2.65 -28.07 7.82
N ASN A 13 2.31 -27.44 8.94
CA ASN A 13 1.52 -26.21 8.97
C ASN A 13 2.37 -24.96 8.73
N VAL A 14 3.61 -24.95 9.24
CA VAL A 14 4.54 -23.82 9.07
C VAL A 14 4.93 -23.60 7.60
N GLN A 15 5.22 -24.67 6.84
CA GLN A 15 5.66 -24.55 5.45
C GLN A 15 4.60 -23.90 4.52
N PRO A 16 3.32 -24.31 4.54
CA PRO A 16 2.23 -23.62 3.85
C PRO A 16 2.09 -22.15 4.26
N THR A 17 2.23 -21.84 5.56
CA THR A 17 2.14 -20.46 6.03
C THR A 17 3.28 -19.59 5.51
N VAL A 18 4.51 -20.11 5.44
CA VAL A 18 5.66 -19.36 4.87
C VAL A 18 5.42 -19.05 3.39
N VAL A 19 5.03 -20.04 2.58
CA VAL A 19 4.72 -19.82 1.15
C VAL A 19 3.63 -18.78 0.98
N LYS A 20 2.55 -18.87 1.76
CA LYS A 20 1.44 -17.92 1.71
C LYS A 20 1.86 -16.50 2.12
N LYS A 21 2.77 -16.35 3.09
CA LYS A 21 3.35 -15.04 3.45
C LYS A 21 4.11 -14.43 2.28
N ASP A 22 4.94 -15.20 1.58
CA ASP A 22 5.71 -14.71 0.44
C ASP A 22 4.81 -14.27 -0.72
N GLU A 23 3.76 -15.05 -1.01
CA GLU A 23 2.72 -14.68 -1.98
C GLU A 23 1.98 -13.40 -1.57
N ALA A 24 1.64 -13.26 -0.28
CA ALA A 24 0.99 -12.07 0.24
C ALA A 24 1.88 -10.82 0.11
N LYS A 25 3.17 -10.93 0.47
CA LYS A 25 4.14 -9.83 0.30
C LYS A 25 4.31 -9.43 -1.15
N THR A 26 4.38 -10.41 -2.05
CA THR A 26 4.47 -10.16 -3.51
C THR A 26 3.22 -9.43 -4.03
N ALA A 27 2.03 -9.79 -3.54
CA ALA A 27 0.81 -9.09 -3.89
C ALA A 27 0.82 -7.62 -3.40
N ILE A 28 1.29 -7.38 -2.18
CA ILE A 28 1.47 -6.03 -1.61
C ILE A 28 2.43 -5.19 -2.47
N GLU A 29 3.57 -5.75 -2.89
CA GLU A 29 4.54 -5.04 -3.75
C GLU A 29 3.97 -4.71 -5.13
N ASN A 30 3.21 -5.63 -5.73
CA ASN A 30 2.56 -5.39 -7.00
C ASN A 30 1.50 -4.29 -6.91
N ALA A 31 0.67 -4.29 -5.87
CA ALA A 31 -0.31 -3.24 -5.62
C ALA A 31 0.38 -1.89 -5.41
N ALA A 32 1.45 -1.84 -4.64
CA ALA A 32 2.23 -0.62 -4.43
C ALA A 32 2.81 -0.06 -5.73
N ARG A 33 3.37 -0.92 -6.59
CA ARG A 33 3.90 -0.52 -7.89
C ARG A 33 2.80 0.06 -8.79
N ALA A 34 1.65 -0.60 -8.86
CA ALA A 34 0.49 -0.09 -9.59
C ALA A 34 0.05 1.27 -9.03
N LYS A 35 -0.04 1.39 -7.70
CA LYS A 35 -0.48 2.61 -7.05
C LYS A 35 0.48 3.78 -7.26
N LYS A 36 1.78 3.54 -7.21
CA LYS A 36 2.79 4.58 -7.51
C LYS A 36 2.72 5.03 -8.97
N ALA A 37 2.37 4.15 -9.91
CA ALA A 37 2.15 4.52 -11.30
C ALA A 37 0.89 5.38 -11.48
N GLU A 38 -0.21 5.06 -10.78
CA GLU A 38 -1.41 5.91 -10.75
C GLU A 38 -1.10 7.31 -10.18
N ILE A 39 -0.34 7.37 -9.08
CA ILE A 39 0.12 8.63 -8.48
C ILE A 39 0.95 9.45 -9.48
N GLU A 40 1.83 8.80 -10.23
CA GLU A 40 2.66 9.47 -11.23
C GLU A 40 1.81 10.11 -12.35
N GLN A 41 0.74 9.44 -12.73
CA GLN A 41 -0.19 9.89 -13.76
C GLN A 41 -1.27 10.85 -13.23
N THR A 42 -1.25 11.19 -11.93
CA THR A 42 -2.26 12.08 -11.36
C THR A 42 -2.16 13.46 -12.00
N PRO A 43 -3.19 13.89 -12.75
CA PRO A 43 -3.16 15.17 -13.43
C PRO A 43 -3.13 16.28 -12.39
N ASN A 44 -2.50 17.41 -12.74
CA ASN A 44 -2.48 18.62 -11.94
C ASN A 44 -1.72 18.54 -10.59
N ALA A 45 -1.31 17.35 -10.15
CA ALA A 45 -0.44 17.18 -9.00
C ALA A 45 0.97 17.70 -9.31
N THR A 46 1.54 18.42 -8.34
CA THR A 46 2.95 18.82 -8.34
C THR A 46 3.84 17.65 -7.98
N ASP A 47 5.13 17.75 -8.32
CA ASP A 47 6.10 16.70 -8.02
C ASP A 47 6.22 16.46 -6.50
N GLU A 48 6.14 17.52 -5.68
CA GLU A 48 6.14 17.38 -4.22
C GLU A 48 4.92 16.60 -3.70
N GLU A 49 3.73 16.88 -4.23
CA GLU A 49 2.49 16.17 -3.85
C GLU A 49 2.55 14.69 -4.24
N LYS A 50 3.12 14.38 -5.41
CA LYS A 50 3.35 13.00 -5.86
C LYS A 50 4.38 12.28 -4.99
N VAL A 51 5.50 12.93 -4.66
CA VAL A 51 6.53 12.36 -3.78
C VAL A 51 5.96 12.04 -2.41
N ALA A 52 5.19 12.96 -1.83
CA ALA A 52 4.53 12.75 -0.55
C ALA A 52 3.54 11.56 -0.59
N ALA A 53 2.76 11.44 -1.66
CA ALA A 53 1.85 10.31 -1.84
C ALA A 53 2.59 8.98 -2.00
N LYS A 54 3.69 8.94 -2.77
CA LYS A 54 4.52 7.73 -2.93
C LYS A 54 5.18 7.31 -1.62
N ALA A 55 5.61 8.26 -0.79
CA ALA A 55 6.16 7.96 0.53
C ALA A 55 5.12 7.30 1.45
N LYS A 56 3.86 7.75 1.41
CA LYS A 56 2.76 7.08 2.13
C LYS A 56 2.52 5.65 1.61
N VAL A 57 2.67 5.42 0.30
CA VAL A 57 2.58 4.05 -0.26
C VAL A 57 3.68 3.17 0.30
N ASP A 58 4.91 3.67 0.38
CA ASP A 58 6.05 2.93 0.97
C ASP A 58 5.82 2.61 2.45
N GLU A 59 5.29 3.56 3.22
CA GLU A 59 4.92 3.33 4.62
C GLU A 59 3.86 2.24 4.75
N ALA A 60 2.79 2.29 3.95
CA ALA A 60 1.73 1.28 3.95
C ALA A 60 2.26 -0.11 3.57
N VAL A 61 3.17 -0.20 2.61
CA VAL A 61 3.85 -1.46 2.24
C VAL A 61 4.63 -2.03 3.41
N ASN A 62 5.44 -1.21 4.08
CA ASN A 62 6.25 -1.65 5.21
C ASN A 62 5.37 -2.15 6.37
N ASN A 63 4.29 -1.42 6.68
CA ASN A 63 3.34 -1.82 7.71
C ASN A 63 2.64 -3.13 7.35
N ALA A 64 2.16 -3.29 6.11
CA ALA A 64 1.51 -4.51 5.66
C ALA A 64 2.45 -5.73 5.72
N LYS A 65 3.70 -5.58 5.27
CA LYS A 65 4.72 -6.64 5.33
C LYS A 65 5.02 -7.04 6.78
N ALA A 66 5.17 -6.07 7.68
CA ALA A 66 5.37 -6.33 9.09
C ALA A 66 4.19 -7.10 9.71
N SER A 67 2.94 -6.73 9.38
CA SER A 67 1.76 -7.48 9.84
C SER A 67 1.72 -8.91 9.30
N ILE A 68 2.07 -9.11 8.02
CA ILE A 68 2.18 -10.46 7.41
C ILE A 68 3.27 -11.29 8.11
N ASP A 69 4.38 -10.67 8.52
CA ASP A 69 5.45 -11.36 9.22
C ASP A 69 5.06 -11.82 10.62
N GLN A 70 4.22 -11.05 11.32
CA GLN A 70 3.80 -11.33 12.70
C GLN A 70 2.77 -12.46 12.83
N VAL A 71 1.95 -12.72 11.81
CA VAL A 71 0.89 -13.74 11.88
C VAL A 71 1.45 -15.16 11.77
N THR A 72 0.86 -16.14 12.45
CA THR A 72 1.38 -17.51 12.55
C THR A 72 0.55 -18.57 11.83
N ASN A 73 -0.53 -18.15 11.16
CA ASN A 73 -1.45 -19.03 10.46
C ASN A 73 -1.93 -18.39 9.14
N ASN A 74 -2.52 -19.22 8.28
CA ASN A 74 -2.92 -18.81 6.93
C ASN A 74 -4.03 -17.76 6.92
N GLU A 75 -4.99 -17.84 7.83
CA GLU A 75 -6.10 -16.89 7.92
C GLU A 75 -5.60 -15.48 8.27
N GLY A 76 -4.69 -15.39 9.24
CA GLY A 76 -4.04 -14.13 9.60
C GLY A 76 -3.24 -13.53 8.43
N VAL A 77 -2.62 -14.37 7.59
CA VAL A 77 -1.93 -13.90 6.37
C VAL A 77 -2.93 -13.30 5.39
N ASP A 78 -4.09 -13.92 5.18
CA ASP A 78 -5.14 -13.40 4.30
C ASP A 78 -5.71 -12.07 4.81
N THR A 79 -5.99 -11.97 6.12
CA THR A 79 -6.46 -10.72 6.74
C THR A 79 -5.41 -9.61 6.63
N ALA A 80 -4.15 -9.88 6.98
CA ALA A 80 -3.07 -8.89 6.90
C ALA A 80 -2.84 -8.41 5.46
N LYS A 81 -2.89 -9.33 4.48
CA LYS A 81 -2.83 -9.00 3.06
C LYS A 81 -3.99 -8.08 2.65
N SER A 82 -5.24 -8.42 2.99
CA SER A 82 -6.41 -7.63 2.62
C SER A 82 -6.31 -6.21 3.18
N ASN A 83 -6.03 -6.07 4.48
CA ASN A 83 -5.88 -4.77 5.13
C ASN A 83 -4.74 -3.95 4.51
N GLY A 84 -3.62 -4.59 4.14
CA GLY A 84 -2.51 -3.94 3.48
C GLY A 84 -2.86 -3.43 2.08
N LEU A 85 -3.59 -4.24 1.29
CA LEU A 85 -4.08 -3.83 -0.04
C LEU A 85 -5.04 -2.65 0.06
N ASP A 86 -5.98 -2.69 0.99
CA ASP A 86 -6.93 -1.59 1.20
C ASP A 86 -6.20 -0.30 1.61
N SER A 87 -5.23 -0.41 2.52
CA SER A 87 -4.41 0.73 2.95
C SER A 87 -3.65 1.36 1.78
N ILE A 88 -3.08 0.56 0.88
CA ILE A 88 -2.37 1.04 -0.32
C ILE A 88 -3.35 1.68 -1.31
N ASN A 89 -4.48 1.02 -1.59
CA ASN A 89 -5.45 1.48 -2.58
C ASN A 89 -6.09 2.82 -2.22
N ASN A 90 -6.26 3.08 -0.92
CA ASN A 90 -6.86 4.30 -0.39
C ASN A 90 -5.93 5.53 -0.43
N ILE A 91 -4.65 5.37 -0.77
CA ILE A 91 -3.71 6.50 -0.86
C ILE A 91 -3.93 7.27 -2.16
N GLN A 92 -4.16 8.58 -2.07
CA GLN A 92 -4.25 9.45 -3.24
C GLN A 92 -3.42 10.72 -3.04
N PRO A 93 -2.86 11.32 -4.11
CA PRO A 93 -2.20 12.61 -4.01
C PRO A 93 -3.20 13.69 -3.59
N THR A 94 -2.79 14.54 -2.66
CA THR A 94 -3.54 15.75 -2.33
C THR A 94 -3.14 16.81 -3.35
N VAL A 95 -4.04 17.18 -4.26
CA VAL A 95 -3.80 18.20 -5.29
C VAL A 95 -4.33 19.53 -4.77
N VAL A 96 -3.45 20.45 -4.38
CA VAL A 96 -3.83 21.74 -3.79
C VAL A 96 -3.31 22.90 -4.63
N LYS A 97 -2.05 22.82 -5.08
CA LYS A 97 -1.35 23.97 -5.67
C LYS A 97 -1.91 24.43 -7.02
N LYS A 98 -2.47 23.54 -7.84
CA LYS A 98 -3.01 23.94 -9.16
C LYS A 98 -4.38 24.60 -9.08
N ASP A 99 -5.22 24.21 -8.12
CA ASP A 99 -6.51 24.88 -7.87
C ASP A 99 -6.29 26.30 -7.35
N GLU A 100 -5.30 26.50 -6.47
CA GLU A 100 -4.85 27.82 -6.02
C GLU A 100 -4.30 28.67 -7.17
N ALA A 101 -3.43 28.09 -8.02
CA ALA A 101 -2.86 28.81 -9.16
C ALA A 101 -3.92 29.21 -10.21
N LYS A 102 -4.92 28.34 -10.47
CA LYS A 102 -6.04 28.66 -11.36
C LYS A 102 -6.90 29.79 -10.80
N THR A 103 -7.21 29.75 -9.51
CA THR A 103 -7.98 30.80 -8.83
C THR A 103 -7.26 32.16 -8.87
N ALA A 104 -5.93 32.16 -8.74
CA ALA A 104 -5.14 33.40 -8.82
C ALA A 104 -5.13 34.01 -10.25
N ILE A 105 -5.04 33.18 -11.29
CA ILE A 105 -5.07 33.65 -12.69
C ILE A 105 -6.47 34.17 -13.07
N ASP A 106 -7.53 33.44 -12.70
CA ASP A 106 -8.91 33.83 -13.03
C ASP A 106 -9.26 35.18 -12.35
N LYS A 107 -8.83 35.40 -11.09
CA LYS A 107 -8.96 36.71 -10.42
C LYS A 107 -8.14 37.83 -11.08
N ALA A 108 -6.92 37.54 -11.54
CA ALA A 108 -6.08 38.54 -12.23
C ALA A 108 -6.64 38.93 -13.60
N ALA A 109 -7.37 38.03 -14.27
CA ALA A 109 -8.05 38.30 -15.53
C ALA A 109 -9.34 39.13 -15.34
N GLU A 110 -10.10 38.89 -14.26
CA GLU A 110 -11.27 39.69 -13.91
C GLU A 110 -10.91 41.12 -13.48
N ALA A 111 -9.81 41.30 -12.75
CA ALA A 111 -9.35 42.63 -12.29
C ALA A 111 -8.86 43.57 -13.42
N LYS A 112 -8.78 43.08 -14.67
CA LYS A 112 -8.37 43.86 -15.85
C LYS A 112 -9.52 44.16 -16.82
N LYS A 113 -10.76 43.75 -16.52
CA LYS A 113 -11.97 44.17 -17.24
C LYS A 113 -12.58 45.41 -16.60
#